data_AF-A0A914NTT9-F1
#
_entry.id   AF-A0A914NTT9-F1
#
_cell.length_a   1.000
_cell.length_b   1.000
_cell.length_c   1.000
_cell.angle_alpha   90.00
_cell.angle_beta   90.00
_cell.angle_gamma   90.00
#
_symmetry.space_group_name_H-M   'P 1'
#
loop_
_entity.id
_entity.type
_entity.pdbx_description
1 polymer ?
#
loop_
_entity_poly.entity_id
_entity_poly.type
_entity_poly.pdbx_seq_one_letter_code
_entity_poly.pdbx_strand_id
1 'polypeptide(L)'
;MPFWWYFTSAIPRALLLTTLLVPLCIFACQKNQRLIIQTIIPACIFLLLFSFLPHKELRFVIYVIPLMNLSAAFFCDYVWRRTSTFYLIISPFIIFHMFINCLLTSQFVNVSVKNYPGADALVHLQSINKEMSTEHVSVHIDNYCAETGISRFVQLYDAWEYNKTENLSSKELQRFDFLMFGIDNKNAFLNDLKNFNMTIKHEEYLIIDGFDKIFWQEFPFPSWWPKIFSSMPYPTFNPKVVVLRRI
;
A
#
# COMPACT_ATOMS: atom_id res chain seq x y z
N MET A 1 7.70 -1.80 -15.21
CA MET A 1 6.26 -1.45 -15.26
C MET A 1 5.97 -0.62 -16.52
N PRO A 2 4.73 -0.53 -17.01
CA PRO A 2 4.39 0.25 -18.21
C PRO A 2 4.72 1.75 -18.07
N PHE A 3 5.10 2.41 -19.17
CA PHE A 3 5.41 3.85 -19.17
C PHE A 3 4.24 4.70 -18.64
N TRP A 4 3.02 4.40 -19.07
CA TRP A 4 1.81 5.15 -18.70
C TRP A 4 1.23 4.82 -17.32
N TRP A 5 1.91 4.00 -16.52
CA TRP A 5 1.40 3.49 -15.24
C TRP A 5 0.94 4.58 -14.28
N TYR A 6 1.65 5.72 -14.22
CA TYR A 6 1.23 6.85 -13.38
C TYR A 6 -0.15 7.38 -13.77
N PHE A 7 -0.39 7.58 -15.07
CA PHE A 7 -1.63 8.16 -15.59
C PHE A 7 -2.79 7.18 -15.64
N THR A 8 -2.53 5.92 -16.03
CA THR A 8 -3.59 4.91 -16.20
C THR A 8 -3.95 4.20 -14.90
N SER A 9 -3.05 4.22 -13.91
CA SER A 9 -3.18 3.36 -12.74
C SER A 9 -2.97 4.08 -11.42
N ALA A 10 -1.92 4.89 -11.27
CA ALA A 10 -1.62 5.50 -9.99
C ALA A 10 -2.55 6.68 -9.67
N ILE A 11 -2.74 7.61 -10.60
CA ILE A 11 -3.66 8.75 -10.43
C ILE A 11 -5.11 8.28 -10.21
N PRO A 12 -5.69 7.38 -11.04
CA PRO A 12 -7.07 6.94 -10.85
C PRO A 12 -7.30 6.23 -9.51
N ARG A 13 -6.31 5.49 -9.02
CA ARG A 13 -6.40 4.83 -7.71
C ARG A 13 -6.24 5.81 -6.55
N ALA A 14 -5.43 6.85 -6.71
CA ALA A 14 -5.19 7.86 -5.67
C ALA A 14 -6.34 8.86 -5.53
N LEU A 15 -6.91 9.31 -6.66
CA LEU A 15 -7.97 10.31 -6.70
C LEU A 15 -9.38 9.70 -6.86
N LEU A 16 -9.48 8.40 -7.17
CA LEU A 16 -10.74 7.69 -7.34
C LEU A 16 -11.66 8.44 -8.32
N LEU A 17 -12.91 8.73 -7.94
CA LEU A 17 -13.86 9.44 -8.80
C LEU A 17 -13.43 10.90 -9.04
N THR A 18 -12.61 11.50 -8.17
CA THR A 18 -12.09 12.87 -8.31
C THR A 18 -11.22 13.03 -9.54
N THR A 19 -10.61 11.94 -10.02
CA THR A 19 -9.84 11.90 -11.26
C THR A 19 -10.66 12.44 -12.45
N LEU A 20 -11.96 12.14 -12.50
CA LEU A 20 -12.83 12.55 -13.60
C LEU A 20 -13.10 14.06 -13.60
N LEU A 21 -13.02 14.72 -12.44
CA LEU A 21 -13.30 16.15 -12.30
C LEU A 21 -12.10 17.03 -12.73
N VAL A 22 -10.88 16.49 -12.64
CA VAL A 22 -9.63 17.20 -12.98
C VAL A 22 -9.66 17.75 -14.42
N PRO A 23 -9.88 16.94 -15.48
CA PRO A 23 -9.90 17.47 -16.85
C PRO A 23 -11.12 18.38 -17.10
N LEU A 24 -12.26 18.14 -16.45
CA LEU A 24 -13.47 18.98 -16.60
C LEU A 24 -13.24 20.41 -16.13
N CYS A 25 -12.40 20.60 -15.11
CA CYS A 25 -12.01 21.92 -14.61
C CYS A 25 -11.39 22.79 -15.72
N ILE A 26 -10.51 22.21 -16.54
CA ILE A 26 -9.77 22.92 -17.60
C ILE A 26 -10.75 23.53 -18.62
N PHE A 27 -11.80 22.80 -18.99
CA PHE A 27 -12.78 23.24 -19.98
C PHE A 27 -13.83 24.20 -19.41
N ALA A 28 -14.25 23.98 -18.16
CA ALA A 28 -15.35 24.74 -17.55
C ALA A 28 -14.90 26.08 -16.93
N CYS A 29 -13.72 26.12 -16.31
CA CYS A 29 -13.28 27.25 -15.48
C CYS A 29 -12.43 28.27 -16.23
N GLN A 30 -12.94 28.83 -17.34
CA GLN A 30 -12.20 29.77 -18.20
C GLN A 30 -11.61 30.98 -17.44
N LYS A 31 -12.33 31.51 -16.43
CA LYS A 31 -11.87 32.67 -15.65
C LYS A 31 -10.60 32.38 -14.83
N ASN A 32 -10.48 31.17 -14.28
CA ASN A 32 -9.36 30.75 -13.45
C ASN A 32 -8.37 29.83 -14.20
N GLN A 33 -8.53 29.73 -15.53
CA GLN A 33 -7.83 28.76 -16.36
C GLN A 33 -6.30 28.88 -16.24
N ARG A 34 -5.77 30.10 -16.13
CA ARG A 34 -4.32 30.33 -15.93
C ARG A 34 -3.79 29.66 -14.67
N LEU A 35 -4.48 29.82 -13.54
CA LEU A 35 -4.10 29.24 -12.26
C LEU A 35 -4.19 27.71 -12.28
N ILE A 36 -5.25 27.18 -12.89
CA ILE A 36 -5.48 25.74 -13.03
C ILE A 36 -4.38 25.11 -13.88
N ILE A 37 -4.05 25.74 -15.02
CA ILE A 37 -2.97 25.32 -15.91
C ILE A 37 -1.62 25.35 -15.18
N GLN A 38 -1.33 26.41 -14.42
CA GLN A 38 -0.11 26.53 -13.62
C GLN A 38 0.00 25.46 -12.51
N THR A 39 -1.11 24.82 -12.14
CA THR A 39 -1.15 23.75 -11.14
C THR A 39 -1.02 22.37 -11.79
N ILE A 40 -1.80 22.10 -12.84
CA ILE A 40 -1.87 20.78 -13.50
C ILE A 40 -0.65 20.52 -14.39
N ILE A 41 -0.18 21.50 -15.15
CA ILE A 41 0.92 21.28 -16.10
C ILE A 41 2.19 20.83 -15.37
N PRO A 42 2.67 21.51 -14.31
CA PRO A 42 3.86 21.06 -13.60
C PRO A 42 3.69 19.66 -13.00
N ALA A 43 2.50 19.34 -12.48
CA ALA A 43 2.18 18.01 -11.97
C ALA A 43 2.26 16.92 -13.06
N CYS A 44 1.70 17.20 -14.25
CA CYS A 44 1.75 16.28 -15.38
C CYS A 44 3.17 16.13 -15.94
N ILE A 45 3.92 17.22 -16.08
CA ILE A 45 5.32 17.19 -16.52
C ILE A 45 6.16 16.40 -15.52
N PHE A 46 5.99 16.66 -14.23
CA PHE A 46 6.66 15.91 -13.17
C PHE A 46 6.42 14.40 -13.33
N LEU A 47 5.16 13.96 -13.40
CA LEU A 47 4.88 12.53 -13.59
C LEU A 47 5.39 11.97 -14.90
N LEU A 48 5.36 12.76 -15.98
CA LEU A 48 5.88 12.35 -17.29
C LEU A 48 7.40 12.14 -17.26
N LEU A 49 8.14 13.00 -16.56
CA LEU A 49 9.57 12.81 -16.35
C LEU A 49 9.84 11.55 -15.53
N PHE A 50 9.08 11.34 -14.45
CA PHE A 50 9.17 10.11 -13.65
C PHE A 50 8.66 8.87 -14.40
N SER A 51 7.86 9.02 -15.46
CA SER A 51 7.46 7.93 -16.36
C SER A 51 8.63 7.35 -17.16
N PHE A 52 9.78 8.04 -17.26
CA PHE A 52 10.99 7.47 -17.87
C PHE A 52 11.81 6.56 -16.94
N LEU A 53 11.61 6.64 -15.61
CA LEU A 53 12.38 5.79 -14.69
C LEU A 53 11.96 4.31 -14.83
N PRO A 54 12.91 3.36 -14.82
CA PRO A 54 12.58 1.93 -14.92
C PRO A 54 11.79 1.42 -13.71
N HIS A 55 12.12 1.96 -12.52
CA HIS A 55 11.42 1.69 -11.27
C HIS A 55 10.33 2.74 -11.03
N LYS A 56 9.13 2.28 -10.70
CA LYS A 56 7.99 3.13 -10.38
C LYS A 56 7.69 3.05 -8.91
N GLU A 57 7.55 4.20 -8.30
CA GLU A 57 7.21 4.32 -6.89
C GLU A 57 5.99 5.20 -6.71
N LEU A 58 5.14 4.82 -5.74
CA LEU A 58 3.96 5.61 -5.37
C LEU A 58 4.33 6.93 -4.71
N ARG A 59 5.53 7.03 -4.09
CA ARG A 59 5.99 8.25 -3.41
C ARG A 59 6.00 9.47 -4.32
N PHE A 60 6.27 9.30 -5.61
CA PHE A 60 6.28 10.42 -6.56
C PHE A 60 4.85 10.95 -6.81
N VAL A 61 3.84 10.09 -6.78
CA VAL A 61 2.44 10.50 -7.01
C VAL A 61 1.91 11.35 -5.86
N ILE A 62 2.39 11.14 -4.64
CA ILE A 62 1.93 11.84 -3.43
C ILE A 62 2.02 13.35 -3.58
N TYR A 63 3.07 13.87 -4.24
CA TYR A 63 3.26 15.30 -4.47
C TYR A 63 2.26 15.92 -5.44
N VAL A 64 1.66 15.10 -6.30
CA VAL A 64 0.74 15.53 -7.36
C VAL A 64 -0.72 15.50 -6.88
N ILE A 65 -1.04 14.66 -5.90
CA ILE A 65 -2.40 14.51 -5.37
C ILE A 65 -3.01 15.86 -4.91
N PRO A 66 -2.32 16.70 -4.09
CA PRO A 66 -2.89 17.98 -3.67
C PRO A 66 -3.19 18.93 -4.83
N LEU A 67 -2.30 18.97 -5.84
CA LEU A 67 -2.44 19.82 -7.01
C LEU A 67 -3.66 19.41 -7.86
N MET A 68 -3.86 18.10 -8.04
CA MET A 68 -5.01 17.57 -8.77
C MET A 68 -6.32 17.75 -7.99
N ASN A 69 -6.31 17.54 -6.67
CA ASN A 69 -7.46 17.80 -5.80
C ASN A 69 -7.86 19.28 -5.81
N LEU A 70 -6.90 20.20 -5.83
CA LEU A 70 -7.18 21.63 -5.96
C LEU A 70 -7.92 21.94 -7.27
N SER A 71 -7.48 21.35 -8.39
CA SER A 71 -8.19 21.49 -9.66
C SER A 71 -9.61 20.93 -9.59
N ALA A 72 -9.80 19.76 -9.01
CA ALA A 72 -11.14 19.19 -8.85
C ALA A 72 -12.03 20.08 -7.96
N ALA A 73 -11.47 20.67 -6.90
CA ALA A 73 -12.19 21.58 -6.02
C ALA A 73 -12.67 22.85 -6.75
N PHE A 74 -11.87 23.41 -7.66
CA PHE A 74 -12.30 24.52 -8.51
C PHE A 74 -13.50 24.13 -9.40
N PHE A 75 -13.54 22.91 -9.93
CA PHE A 75 -14.68 22.43 -10.69
C PHE A 75 -15.94 22.28 -9.81
N CYS A 76 -15.79 21.75 -8.60
CA CYS A 76 -16.88 21.65 -7.64
C CYS A 76 -17.45 23.03 -7.27
N ASP A 77 -16.58 24.01 -6.97
CA ASP A 77 -16.98 25.40 -6.68
C ASP A 77 -17.68 26.04 -7.88
N TYR A 78 -17.17 25.82 -9.09
CA TYR A 78 -17.77 26.32 -10.34
C TYR A 78 -19.19 25.80 -10.55
N VAL A 79 -19.43 24.50 -10.32
CA VAL A 79 -20.76 23.89 -10.45
C VAL A 79 -21.69 24.43 -9.36
N TRP A 80 -21.22 24.49 -8.12
CA TRP A 80 -22.01 24.89 -6.95
C TRP A 80 -22.54 26.32 -7.02
N ARG A 81 -21.74 27.26 -7.54
CA ARG A 81 -22.14 28.67 -7.64
C ARG A 81 -23.19 28.95 -8.72
N ARG A 82 -23.47 27.99 -9.62
CA ARG A 82 -24.38 28.21 -10.74
C ARG A 82 -25.78 27.74 -10.43
N THR A 83 -26.75 28.58 -10.78
CA THR A 83 -28.18 28.38 -10.46
C THR A 83 -29.01 27.93 -11.66
N SER A 84 -28.42 27.72 -12.84
CA SER A 84 -29.19 27.21 -13.97
C SER A 84 -29.67 25.79 -13.71
N THR A 85 -30.80 25.41 -14.31
CA THR A 85 -31.43 24.08 -14.13
C THR A 85 -30.46 22.93 -14.33
N PHE A 86 -29.57 23.02 -15.31
CA PHE A 86 -28.51 22.04 -15.55
C PHE A 86 -27.57 21.86 -14.36
N TYR A 87 -27.06 22.94 -13.77
CA TYR A 87 -26.14 22.87 -12.62
C TYR A 87 -26.84 22.50 -11.31
N LEU A 88 -28.13 22.84 -11.18
CA LEU A 88 -28.96 22.36 -10.07
C LEU A 88 -29.14 20.83 -10.11
N ILE A 89 -29.26 20.24 -11.30
CA ILE A 89 -29.34 18.78 -11.47
C ILE A 89 -27.99 18.11 -11.18
N ILE A 90 -26.86 18.74 -11.54
CA ILE A 90 -25.52 18.15 -11.36
C ILE A 90 -24.98 18.30 -9.93
N SER A 91 -25.33 19.38 -9.23
CA SER A 91 -24.81 19.65 -7.86
C SER A 91 -24.98 18.48 -6.88
N PRO A 92 -26.11 17.76 -6.82
CA PRO A 92 -26.25 16.54 -6.02
C PRO A 92 -25.24 15.44 -6.36
N PHE A 93 -24.86 15.29 -7.63
CA PHE A 93 -23.86 14.30 -8.04
C PHE A 93 -22.46 14.64 -7.54
N ILE A 94 -22.12 15.93 -7.39
CA ILE A 94 -20.86 16.36 -6.79
C ILE A 94 -20.80 15.97 -5.30
N ILE A 95 -21.90 16.17 -4.56
CA ILE A 95 -21.99 15.74 -3.16
C ILE A 95 -21.89 14.22 -3.06
N PHE A 96 -22.63 13.50 -3.92
CA PHE A 96 -22.61 12.05 -3.96
C PHE A 96 -21.21 11.50 -4.29
N HIS A 97 -20.49 12.12 -5.22
CA HIS A 97 -19.09 11.81 -5.53
C HIS A 97 -18.20 11.90 -4.29
N MET A 98 -18.32 12.98 -3.50
CA MET A 98 -17.52 13.15 -2.28
C MET A 98 -17.83 12.05 -1.26
N PHE A 99 -19.10 11.70 -1.10
CA PHE A 99 -19.53 10.60 -0.23
C PHE A 99 -18.92 9.27 -0.66
N ILE A 100 -18.99 8.92 -1.96
CA ILE A 100 -18.42 7.68 -2.49
C ILE A 100 -16.90 7.66 -2.34
N ASN A 101 -16.20 8.76 -2.60
CA ASN A 101 -14.75 8.82 -2.38
C ASN A 101 -14.39 8.64 -0.91
N CYS A 102 -15.16 9.20 0.03
CA CYS A 102 -14.96 9.00 1.46
C CYS A 102 -15.10 7.51 1.82
N LEU A 103 -16.17 6.86 1.33
CA LEU A 103 -16.41 5.44 1.55
C LEU A 103 -15.27 4.57 0.99
N LEU A 104 -14.89 4.78 -0.27
CA LEU A 104 -13.82 4.03 -0.92
C LEU A 104 -12.44 4.27 -0.27
N THR A 105 -12.15 5.50 0.13
CA THR A 105 -10.92 5.83 0.85
C THR A 105 -10.87 5.11 2.20
N SER A 106 -12.00 5.07 2.93
CA SER A 106 -12.09 4.32 4.19
C SER A 106 -11.81 2.82 3.99
N GLN A 107 -12.34 2.22 2.92
CA GLN A 107 -12.05 0.82 2.58
C GLN A 107 -10.57 0.61 2.24
N PHE A 108 -9.97 1.51 1.44
CA PHE A 108 -8.53 1.44 1.14
C PHE A 108 -7.67 1.63 2.38
N VAL A 109 -8.05 2.50 3.31
CA VAL A 109 -7.35 2.66 4.59
C VAL A 109 -7.41 1.35 5.39
N ASN A 110 -8.59 0.73 5.51
CA ASN A 110 -8.76 -0.54 6.21
C ASN A 110 -7.85 -1.64 5.64
N VAL A 111 -7.79 -1.77 4.32
CA VAL A 111 -6.89 -2.72 3.66
C VAL A 111 -5.42 -2.33 3.86
N SER A 112 -5.08 -1.04 3.79
CA SER A 112 -3.70 -0.56 3.90
C SER A 112 -3.04 -0.81 5.25
N VAL A 113 -3.82 -0.88 6.33
CA VAL A 113 -3.29 -1.23 7.66
C VAL A 113 -2.62 -2.60 7.65
N LYS A 114 -3.09 -3.52 6.80
CA LYS A 114 -2.58 -4.89 6.68
C LYS A 114 -1.39 -5.05 5.72
N ASN A 115 -0.86 -3.95 5.19
CA ASN A 115 0.30 -3.94 4.30
C ASN A 115 1.64 -3.74 5.03
N TYR A 116 1.66 -3.87 6.37
CA TYR A 116 2.86 -3.71 7.20
C TYR A 116 3.24 -4.98 7.99
N PRO A 117 3.35 -6.16 7.32
CA PRO A 117 3.62 -7.43 8.00
C PRO A 117 4.98 -7.47 8.70
N GLY A 118 5.97 -6.69 8.28
CA GLY A 118 7.26 -6.58 8.96
C GLY A 118 7.13 -5.96 10.36
N ALA A 119 6.36 -4.87 10.48
CA ALA A 119 6.06 -4.25 11.77
C ALA A 119 5.31 -5.23 12.70
N ASP A 120 4.26 -5.87 12.18
CA ASP A 120 3.48 -6.85 12.94
C ASP A 120 4.36 -8.02 13.41
N ALA A 121 5.25 -8.52 12.55
CA ALA A 121 6.17 -9.59 12.91
C ALA A 121 7.12 -9.17 14.05
N LEU A 122 7.65 -7.94 14.03
CA LEU A 122 8.53 -7.46 15.08
C LEU A 122 7.79 -7.20 16.40
N VAL A 123 6.60 -6.60 16.34
CA VAL A 123 5.76 -6.40 17.52
C VAL A 123 5.40 -7.73 18.17
N HIS A 124 5.03 -8.72 17.35
CA HIS A 124 4.67 -10.05 17.84
C HIS A 124 5.87 -10.82 18.38
N LEU A 125 7.03 -10.74 17.70
CA LEU A 125 8.28 -11.33 18.19
C LEU A 125 8.66 -10.79 19.57
N GLN A 126 8.60 -9.46 19.74
CA GLN A 126 8.91 -8.81 21.02
C GLN A 126 7.87 -9.19 22.09
N SER A 127 6.58 -9.21 21.75
CA SER A 127 5.52 -9.50 22.73
C SER A 127 5.59 -10.93 23.28
N ILE A 128 5.90 -11.91 22.43
CA ILE A 128 6.10 -13.31 22.86
C ILE A 128 7.34 -13.42 23.74
N ASN A 129 8.41 -12.68 23.42
CA ASN A 129 9.71 -12.78 24.09
C ASN A 129 9.93 -11.68 25.12
N LYS A 130 8.86 -11.18 25.74
CA LYS A 130 8.90 -10.08 26.71
C LYS A 130 9.83 -10.37 27.91
N GLU A 131 9.97 -11.63 28.28
CA GLU A 131 10.86 -12.07 29.37
C GLU A 131 12.33 -11.77 29.05
N MET A 132 12.73 -11.87 27.77
CA MET A 132 14.08 -11.58 27.30
C MET A 132 14.29 -10.08 27.00
N SER A 133 13.42 -9.19 27.47
CA SER A 133 13.47 -7.75 27.18
C SER A 133 14.75 -7.05 27.68
N THR A 134 15.43 -7.62 28.68
CA THR A 134 16.69 -7.09 29.23
C THR A 134 17.91 -7.91 28.80
N GLU A 135 17.68 -9.02 28.08
CA GLU A 135 18.74 -9.89 27.59
C GLU A 135 19.28 -9.36 26.25
N HIS A 136 20.54 -9.67 25.98
CA HIS A 136 21.16 -9.32 24.71
C HIS A 136 20.72 -10.30 23.62
N VAL A 137 19.62 -9.96 22.95
CA VAL A 137 19.06 -10.72 21.82
C VAL A 137 19.40 -10.04 20.51
N SER A 138 19.85 -10.80 19.52
CA SER A 138 20.21 -10.30 18.20
C SER A 138 19.17 -10.68 17.15
N VAL A 139 18.64 -9.68 16.44
CA VAL A 139 17.60 -9.82 15.43
C VAL A 139 18.09 -9.27 14.10
N HIS A 140 18.15 -10.12 13.08
CA HIS A 140 18.38 -9.66 11.71
C HIS A 140 17.06 -9.29 11.03
N ILE A 141 17.05 -8.12 10.40
CA ILE A 141 15.90 -7.58 9.66
C ILE A 141 16.29 -7.45 8.19
N ASP A 142 15.60 -8.19 7.32
CA ASP A 142 15.80 -8.07 5.89
C ASP A 142 15.17 -6.79 5.30
N ASN A 143 15.45 -6.55 4.01
CA ASN A 143 14.96 -5.35 3.33
C ASN A 143 13.44 -5.31 3.25
N TYR A 144 12.78 -6.44 2.97
CA TYR A 144 11.34 -6.48 2.85
C TYR A 144 10.64 -6.16 4.20
N CYS A 145 11.12 -6.73 5.30
CA CYS A 145 10.59 -6.44 6.63
C CYS A 145 10.83 -4.96 7.02
N ALA A 146 11.98 -4.41 6.66
CA ALA A 146 12.28 -2.98 6.85
C ALA A 146 11.34 -2.07 6.02
N GLU A 147 11.02 -2.45 4.78
CA GLU A 147 10.11 -1.71 3.91
C GLU A 147 8.64 -1.84 4.32
N THR A 148 8.28 -2.89 5.06
CA THR A 148 6.93 -3.19 5.52
C THR A 148 6.69 -2.83 6.99
N GLY A 149 7.27 -1.71 7.42
CA GLY A 149 6.86 -0.98 8.63
C GLY A 149 7.79 -1.09 9.83
N ILE A 150 8.88 -1.84 9.75
CA ILE A 150 9.88 -1.83 10.83
C ILE A 150 10.58 -0.48 10.87
N SER A 151 10.47 0.20 12.00
CA SER A 151 11.15 1.46 12.30
C SER A 151 11.69 1.45 13.73
N ARG A 152 12.53 2.43 14.07
CA ARG A 152 13.07 2.57 15.43
C ARG A 152 11.97 2.74 16.49
N PHE A 153 10.80 3.26 16.14
CA PHE A 153 9.68 3.41 17.07
C PHE A 153 9.03 2.07 17.46
N VAL A 154 9.25 1.03 16.66
CA VAL A 154 8.72 -0.32 16.90
C VAL A 154 9.70 -1.18 17.70
N GLN A 155 10.95 -0.74 17.84
CA GLN A 155 11.98 -1.40 18.64
C GLN A 155 11.76 -1.04 20.11
N LEU A 156 11.16 -1.98 20.86
CA LEU A 156 10.71 -1.74 22.23
C LEU A 156 11.78 -2.06 23.27
N TYR A 157 12.76 -2.89 22.93
CA TYR A 157 13.77 -3.40 23.86
C TYR A 157 15.15 -2.88 23.49
N ASP A 158 15.69 -1.99 24.32
CA ASP A 158 17.00 -1.36 24.13
C ASP A 158 18.16 -2.36 24.24
N ALA A 159 17.97 -3.47 24.97
CA ALA A 159 18.97 -4.52 25.11
C ALA A 159 19.15 -5.36 23.84
N TRP A 160 18.21 -5.30 22.89
CA TRP A 160 18.23 -6.09 21.67
C TRP A 160 19.05 -5.40 20.57
N GLU A 161 19.85 -6.18 19.84
CA GLU A 161 20.55 -5.74 18.63
C GLU A 161 19.65 -5.93 17.40
N TYR A 162 19.11 -4.84 16.85
CA TYR A 162 18.39 -4.85 15.58
C TYR A 162 19.33 -4.56 14.41
N ASN A 163 19.66 -5.56 13.62
CA ASN A 163 20.66 -5.47 12.56
C ASN A 163 20.05 -5.58 11.16
N LYS A 164 20.20 -4.51 10.37
CA LYS A 164 19.71 -4.40 8.99
C LYS A 164 20.84 -4.46 7.94
N THR A 165 21.95 -5.13 8.26
CA THR A 165 23.06 -5.24 7.29
C THR A 165 22.61 -6.08 6.11
N GLU A 166 22.65 -5.52 4.91
CA GLU A 166 22.23 -6.20 3.69
C GLU A 166 23.32 -7.15 3.17
N ASN A 167 22.94 -8.15 2.37
CA ASN A 167 23.86 -9.08 1.68
C ASN A 167 24.76 -9.91 2.61
N LEU A 168 24.27 -10.27 3.79
CA LEU A 168 24.96 -11.20 4.68
C LEU A 168 24.99 -12.61 4.11
N SER A 169 26.14 -13.27 4.24
CA SER A 169 26.28 -14.68 3.87
C SER A 169 25.51 -15.58 4.83
N SER A 170 25.14 -16.79 4.39
CA SER A 170 24.43 -17.77 5.22
C SER A 170 25.18 -18.14 6.51
N LYS A 171 26.51 -17.96 6.55
CA LYS A 171 27.31 -18.18 7.77
C LYS A 171 27.19 -17.01 8.75
N GLU A 172 27.15 -15.79 8.26
CA GLU A 172 27.01 -14.58 9.10
C GLU A 172 25.60 -14.49 9.69
N LEU A 173 24.58 -14.92 8.94
CA LEU A 173 23.20 -15.00 9.43
C LEU A 173 23.06 -15.94 10.64
N GLN A 174 23.92 -16.96 10.75
CA GLN A 174 23.82 -17.93 11.85
C GLN A 174 24.12 -17.35 13.22
N ARG A 175 24.75 -16.17 13.29
CA ARG A 175 25.08 -15.53 14.56
C ARG A 175 23.84 -15.01 15.29
N PHE A 176 22.79 -14.66 14.53
CA PHE A 176 21.60 -14.01 15.07
C PHE A 176 20.66 -15.02 15.73
N ASP A 177 20.05 -14.58 16.82
CA ASP A 177 19.06 -15.37 17.57
C ASP A 177 17.74 -15.45 16.82
N PHE A 178 17.34 -14.35 16.19
CA PHE A 178 16.17 -14.28 15.31
C PHE A 178 16.51 -13.73 13.93
N LEU A 179 15.89 -14.31 12.90
CA LEU A 179 16.00 -13.86 11.52
C LEU A 179 14.61 -13.54 10.98
N MET A 180 14.41 -12.33 10.45
CA MET A 180 13.15 -11.91 9.84
C MET A 180 13.33 -11.80 8.32
N PHE A 181 12.53 -12.56 7.58
CA PHE A 181 12.56 -12.56 6.11
C PHE A 181 11.19 -12.32 5.50
N GLY A 182 11.16 -11.49 4.46
CA GLY A 182 10.07 -11.39 3.51
C GLY A 182 9.99 -12.62 2.63
N ILE A 183 8.77 -13.11 2.41
CA ILE A 183 8.50 -14.27 1.57
C ILE A 183 7.42 -13.96 0.54
N ASP A 184 7.70 -14.30 -0.72
CA ASP A 184 6.71 -14.29 -1.79
C ASP A 184 5.97 -15.64 -1.90
N ASN A 185 6.71 -16.73 -1.68
CA ASN A 185 6.17 -18.08 -1.68
C ASN A 185 6.85 -18.92 -0.59
N LYS A 186 6.08 -19.33 0.42
CA LYS A 186 6.56 -20.11 1.57
C LYS A 186 7.32 -21.37 1.14
N ASN A 187 6.80 -22.12 0.17
CA ASN A 187 7.39 -23.40 -0.22
C ASN A 187 8.74 -23.22 -0.94
N ALA A 188 8.84 -22.21 -1.81
CA ALA A 188 10.09 -21.88 -2.49
C ALA A 188 11.14 -21.43 -1.45
N PHE A 189 10.76 -20.54 -0.54
CA PHE A 189 11.64 -20.06 0.52
C PHE A 189 12.15 -21.19 1.44
N LEU A 190 11.28 -22.10 1.86
CA LEU A 190 11.70 -23.25 2.68
C LEU A 190 12.66 -24.18 1.94
N ASN A 191 12.50 -24.35 0.62
CA ASN A 191 13.45 -25.12 -0.18
C ASN A 191 14.80 -24.41 -0.27
N ASP A 192 14.81 -23.09 -0.44
CA ASP A 192 16.05 -22.30 -0.45
C ASP A 192 16.77 -22.40 0.91
N LEU A 193 16.05 -22.27 2.03
CA LEU A 193 16.63 -22.43 3.36
C LEU A 193 17.30 -23.80 3.55
N LYS A 194 16.68 -24.87 3.03
CA LYS A 194 17.25 -26.23 3.06
C LYS A 194 18.52 -26.30 2.21
N ASN A 195 18.50 -25.73 1.00
CA ASN A 195 19.66 -25.70 0.11
C ASN A 195 20.84 -24.92 0.73
N PHE A 196 20.56 -23.87 1.50
CA PHE A 196 21.58 -23.07 2.20
C PHE A 196 21.97 -23.62 3.58
N ASN A 197 21.50 -24.82 3.95
CA ASN A 197 21.72 -25.44 5.27
C ASN A 197 21.31 -24.56 6.47
N MET A 198 20.43 -23.57 6.27
CA MET A 198 19.97 -22.71 7.36
C MET A 198 18.95 -23.41 8.26
N THR A 199 18.16 -24.35 7.71
CA THR A 199 17.18 -25.14 8.50
C THR A 199 17.81 -26.03 9.56
N ILE A 200 19.12 -26.25 9.53
CA ILE A 200 19.84 -27.05 10.53
C ILE A 200 20.06 -26.25 11.83
N LYS A 201 20.16 -24.93 11.73
CA LYS A 201 20.48 -24.04 12.86
C LYS A 201 19.34 -23.12 13.26
N HIS A 202 18.34 -22.95 12.39
CA HIS A 202 17.19 -22.09 12.64
C HIS A 202 15.91 -22.83 12.30
N GLU A 203 14.91 -22.73 13.17
CA GLU A 203 13.56 -23.26 12.99
C GLU A 203 12.53 -22.17 12.74
N GLU A 204 11.42 -22.52 12.09
CA GLU A 204 10.26 -21.63 11.90
C GLU A 204 9.67 -21.28 13.27
N TYR A 205 9.64 -19.99 13.60
CA TYR A 205 9.15 -19.51 14.89
C TYR A 205 7.80 -18.81 14.77
N LEU A 206 7.66 -17.91 13.79
CA LEU A 206 6.45 -17.13 13.56
C LEU A 206 6.24 -16.89 12.06
N ILE A 207 4.99 -16.86 11.63
CA ILE A 207 4.59 -16.40 10.30
C ILE A 207 3.53 -15.33 10.44
N ILE A 208 3.70 -14.25 9.68
CA ILE A 208 2.71 -13.19 9.55
C ILE A 208 2.19 -13.16 8.12
N ASP A 209 0.86 -13.25 8.02
CA ASP A 209 0.14 -13.08 6.77
C ASP A 209 -0.04 -11.60 6.46
N GLY A 210 0.17 -11.23 5.19
CA GLY A 210 -0.10 -9.90 4.67
C GLY A 210 -1.18 -9.94 3.60
N PHE A 211 -1.79 -8.78 3.32
CA PHE A 211 -2.73 -8.66 2.22
C PHE A 211 -2.06 -9.01 0.89
N ASP A 212 -2.74 -9.80 0.06
CA ASP A 212 -2.25 -10.18 -1.26
C ASP A 212 -3.10 -9.52 -2.37
N LYS A 213 -4.35 -9.98 -2.53
CA LYS A 213 -5.23 -9.52 -3.60
C LYS A 213 -6.70 -9.56 -3.16
N ILE A 214 -7.56 -8.92 -3.97
CA ILE A 214 -9.01 -9.07 -3.85
C ILE A 214 -9.45 -10.08 -4.90
N PHE A 215 -10.10 -11.15 -4.45
CA PHE A 215 -10.75 -12.14 -5.32
C PHE A 215 -12.25 -11.91 -5.36
N TRP A 216 -12.85 -12.24 -6.50
CA TRP A 216 -14.30 -12.25 -6.66
C TRP A 216 -14.78 -13.66 -6.35
N GLN A 217 -15.43 -13.83 -5.20
CA GLN A 217 -16.01 -15.11 -4.82
C GLN A 217 -17.47 -15.14 -5.24
N GLU A 218 -17.86 -16.18 -5.98
CA GLU A 218 -19.25 -16.42 -6.31
C GLU A 218 -20.01 -16.90 -5.06
N PHE A 219 -21.07 -16.18 -4.69
CA PHE A 219 -21.99 -16.61 -3.66
C PHE A 219 -23.05 -17.55 -4.26
N PRO A 220 -23.39 -18.64 -3.57
CA PRO A 220 -24.46 -19.54 -4.01
C PRO A 220 -25.80 -18.84 -3.79
N PHE A 221 -26.23 -18.06 -4.78
CA PHE A 221 -27.59 -17.53 -4.81
C PHE A 221 -28.54 -18.55 -5.47
N PRO A 222 -29.84 -18.52 -5.10
CA PRO A 222 -30.86 -19.30 -5.79
C PRO A 222 -30.86 -19.04 -7.30
N SER A 223 -31.24 -20.04 -8.10
CA SER A 223 -31.18 -19.99 -9.58
C SER A 223 -31.94 -18.83 -10.23
N TRP A 224 -32.90 -18.23 -9.52
CA TRP A 224 -33.71 -17.10 -9.96
C TRP A 224 -33.11 -15.72 -9.62
N TRP A 225 -31.96 -15.66 -8.93
CA TRP A 225 -31.31 -14.41 -8.57
C TRP A 225 -30.51 -13.83 -9.75
N PRO A 226 -30.55 -12.50 -9.99
CA PRO A 226 -29.77 -11.87 -11.05
C PRO A 226 -28.26 -12.07 -10.84
N LYS A 227 -27.61 -12.74 -11.81
CA LYS A 227 -26.16 -13.05 -11.79
C LYS A 227 -25.24 -11.83 -11.75
N ILE A 228 -25.77 -10.62 -11.97
CA ILE A 228 -25.00 -9.36 -11.91
C ILE A 228 -24.41 -9.12 -10.51
N PHE A 229 -25.03 -9.68 -9.47
CA PHE A 229 -24.58 -9.56 -8.07
C PHE A 229 -24.06 -10.88 -7.49
N SER A 230 -23.75 -11.89 -8.32
CA SER A 230 -23.36 -13.20 -7.81
C SER A 230 -21.96 -13.25 -7.23
N SER A 231 -21.13 -12.23 -7.46
CA SER A 231 -19.76 -12.18 -6.93
C SER A 231 -19.56 -11.00 -5.99
N MET A 232 -18.98 -11.28 -4.82
CA MET A 232 -18.52 -10.24 -3.90
C MET A 232 -17.00 -10.22 -3.83
N PRO A 233 -16.38 -9.03 -3.74
CA PRO A 233 -14.95 -8.91 -3.55
C PRO A 233 -14.59 -9.33 -2.11
N TYR A 234 -13.62 -10.22 -1.98
CA TYR A 234 -13.09 -10.69 -0.70
C TYR A 234 -11.54 -10.56 -0.70
N PRO A 235 -10.92 -10.00 0.36
CA PRO A 235 -9.48 -9.89 0.46
C PRO A 235 -8.84 -11.22 0.86
N THR A 236 -7.84 -11.68 0.11
CA THR A 236 -6.99 -12.82 0.47
C THR A 236 -5.74 -12.36 1.22
N PHE A 237 -5.29 -13.23 2.13
CA PHE A 237 -4.07 -13.04 2.91
C PHE A 237 -3.15 -14.23 2.66
N ASN A 238 -1.87 -13.96 2.43
CA ASN A 238 -0.84 -14.96 2.21
C ASN A 238 0.34 -14.70 3.15
N PRO A 239 1.12 -15.72 3.52
CA PRO A 239 2.35 -15.53 4.28
C PRO A 239 3.26 -14.53 3.58
N LYS A 240 3.64 -13.45 4.28
CA LYS A 240 4.52 -12.40 3.75
C LYS A 240 5.80 -12.25 4.54
N VAL A 241 5.79 -12.56 5.84
CA VAL A 241 6.99 -12.52 6.69
C VAL A 241 7.08 -13.81 7.49
N VAL A 242 8.29 -14.35 7.57
CA VAL A 242 8.64 -15.47 8.44
C VAL A 242 9.75 -15.04 9.38
N VAL A 243 9.60 -15.40 10.65
CA VAL A 243 10.64 -15.26 11.66
C VAL A 243 11.19 -16.65 11.96
N LEU A 244 12.50 -16.77 11.87
CA LEU A 244 13.23 -17.97 12.26
C LEU A 244 13.93 -17.74 13.59
N ARG A 245 13.94 -18.76 14.44
CA ARG A 245 14.65 -18.75 15.73
C ARG A 245 15.82 -19.71 15.68
N ARG A 246 16.95 -19.32 16.25
CA ARG A 246 18.13 -20.17 16.39
C ARG A 246 17.89 -21.32 17.38
N ILE A 247 18.34 -22.52 17.01
CA ILE A 247 18.34 -23.76 17.81
C ILE A 247 19.63 -23.87 18.61
#